data_AF-M0E1J1-F1
#
_entry.id   AF-M0E1J1-F1
#
_cell.length_a   1.000
_cell.length_b   1.000
_cell.length_c   1.000
_cell.angle_alpha   90.00
_cell.angle_beta   90.00
_cell.angle_gamma   90.00
#
_symmetry.space_group_name_H-M   'P 1'
#
loop_
_entity.id
_entity.type
_entity.pdbx_description
1 polymer ?
#
loop_
_entity_poly.entity_id
_entity_poly.type
_entity_poly.pdbx_seq_one_letter_code
_entity_poly.pdbx_strand_id
1 'polypeptide(L)'
;MSFSGNWHTLLEAAEELSPDATLITPLSHTQFRITDTQEHRVIIEILDSDDSQPLQRDQFETLYRRVQDASGGFELDRLPPDADPYAAVLTLHPQFEIDEDAGILVETDTPAATQVIDEAPAETDDRTEPDVSVYADALLLIDALERHDPTSMDTLDTETLIDLYTLLSDVQRGANDLRKDIADSLLDRVHHDQPVHAQYGSVQRTSRRSKSLKDDTEVLAALEDAGIDRDRVLGVDPDKVDDALDVTDLHEQDVYDIDERAYVRKADVDEDVKETRLQGLKDRLAATENEEADVLRDEIEDLEDRIDELTSFRTGSEVQ
;
A
#
# COMPACT_ATOMS: atom_id res chain seq x y z
N MET A 1 17.34 -27.93 10.96
CA MET A 1 18.34 -27.71 12.04
C MET A 1 17.79 -28.24 13.35
N SER A 2 18.54 -28.25 14.47
CA SER A 2 17.92 -28.55 15.76
C SER A 2 17.08 -27.33 16.20
N PHE A 3 15.94 -27.56 16.87
CA PHE A 3 15.09 -26.47 17.37
C PHE A 3 15.88 -25.44 18.20
N SER A 4 16.88 -25.91 18.96
CA SER A 4 17.73 -25.01 19.75
C SER A 4 18.55 -24.04 18.89
N GLY A 5 18.95 -24.40 17.66
CA GLY A 5 19.64 -23.48 16.76
C GLY A 5 18.71 -22.38 16.26
N ASN A 6 17.54 -22.77 15.74
CA ASN A 6 16.54 -21.82 15.25
C ASN A 6 15.97 -20.93 16.36
N TRP A 7 15.91 -21.43 17.60
CA TRP A 7 15.53 -20.63 18.75
C TRP A 7 16.49 -19.47 19.02
N HIS A 8 17.81 -19.69 18.91
CA HIS A 8 18.77 -18.60 19.11
C HIS A 8 18.72 -17.60 17.96
N THR A 9 18.60 -18.05 16.72
CA THR A 9 18.41 -17.16 15.56
C THR A 9 17.14 -16.33 15.68
N LEU A 10 16.06 -16.90 16.22
CA LEU A 10 14.83 -16.18 16.50
C LEU A 10 15.02 -15.12 17.61
N LEU A 11 15.73 -15.46 18.69
CA LEU A 11 16.03 -14.50 19.77
C LEU A 11 16.94 -13.37 19.28
N GLU A 12 17.96 -13.68 18.48
CA GLU A 12 18.83 -12.67 17.85
C GLU A 12 18.01 -11.73 16.97
N ALA A 13 17.16 -12.26 16.09
CA ALA A 13 16.28 -11.44 15.25
C ALA A 13 15.29 -10.59 16.07
N ALA A 14 14.80 -11.10 17.20
CA ALA A 14 13.91 -10.35 18.09
C ALA A 14 14.63 -9.27 18.91
N GLU A 15 15.91 -9.46 19.24
CA GLU A 15 16.77 -8.48 19.93
C GLU A 15 17.25 -7.37 19.00
N GLU A 16 17.38 -7.67 17.71
CA GLU A 16 17.75 -6.69 16.69
C GLU A 16 16.61 -5.73 16.36
N LEU A 17 15.35 -6.05 16.70
CA LEU A 17 14.23 -5.16 16.47
C LEU A 17 14.34 -3.87 17.26
N SER A 18 14.05 -2.75 16.60
CA SER A 18 13.78 -1.48 17.28
C SER A 18 12.81 -1.64 18.46
N PRO A 19 13.04 -0.95 19.61
CA PRO A 19 12.15 -1.01 20.77
C PRO A 19 10.73 -0.50 20.50
N ASP A 20 10.53 0.24 19.41
CA ASP A 20 9.24 0.72 18.93
C ASP A 20 8.65 -0.15 17.80
N ALA A 21 9.31 -1.26 17.45
CA ALA A 21 8.83 -2.18 16.42
C ALA A 21 7.50 -2.83 16.83
N THR A 22 6.51 -2.66 15.97
CA THR A 22 5.17 -3.22 16.14
C THR A 22 4.99 -4.43 15.22
N LEU A 23 4.56 -5.54 15.81
CA LEU A 23 4.20 -6.77 15.13
C LEU A 23 2.68 -6.94 15.14
N ILE A 24 2.16 -7.61 14.12
CA ILE A 24 0.73 -7.85 13.93
C ILE A 24 0.49 -9.35 13.92
N THR A 25 -0.47 -9.82 14.72
CA THR A 25 -0.86 -11.23 14.68
C THR A 25 -1.64 -11.55 13.40
N PRO A 26 -1.44 -12.72 12.77
CA PRO A 26 -2.02 -13.00 11.45
C PRO A 26 -3.52 -13.29 11.46
N LEU A 27 -4.11 -13.81 12.55
CA LEU A 27 -5.54 -14.10 12.59
C LEU A 27 -6.36 -13.00 13.26
N SER A 28 -5.90 -12.50 14.40
CA SER A 28 -6.62 -11.50 15.19
C SER A 28 -6.23 -10.07 14.85
N HIS A 29 -5.23 -9.86 13.98
CA HIS A 29 -4.68 -8.54 13.63
C HIS A 29 -4.37 -7.67 14.84
N THR A 30 -3.98 -8.32 15.94
CA THR A 30 -3.67 -7.65 17.20
C THR A 30 -2.26 -7.10 17.12
N GLN A 31 -2.12 -5.80 17.40
CA GLN A 31 -0.83 -5.13 17.40
C GLN A 31 -0.15 -5.34 18.76
N PHE A 32 1.12 -5.74 18.73
CA PHE A 32 1.92 -5.93 19.92
C PHE A 32 3.37 -5.58 19.66
N ARG A 33 4.12 -5.29 20.72
CA ARG A 33 5.58 -5.11 20.66
C ARG A 33 6.30 -6.16 21.49
N ILE A 34 7.52 -6.49 21.10
CA ILE A 34 8.42 -7.28 21.94
C ILE A 34 9.11 -6.34 22.92
N THR A 35 8.94 -6.61 24.22
CA THR A 35 9.48 -5.76 25.29
C THR A 35 10.74 -6.32 25.92
N ASP A 36 10.90 -7.65 25.87
CA ASP A 36 12.04 -8.35 26.47
C ASP A 36 12.20 -9.75 25.86
N THR A 37 13.44 -10.19 25.62
CA THR A 37 13.79 -11.52 25.12
C THR A 37 14.57 -12.29 26.19
N GLN A 38 14.22 -13.56 26.39
CA GLN A 38 14.87 -14.42 27.38
C GLN A 38 15.10 -15.82 26.82
N GLU A 39 16.08 -16.54 27.37
CA GLU A 39 16.46 -17.91 26.95
C GLU A 39 15.28 -18.90 26.87
N HIS A 40 14.23 -18.69 27.67
CA HIS A 40 13.07 -19.58 27.75
C HIS A 40 11.74 -18.93 27.34
N ARG A 41 11.72 -17.64 26.99
CA ARG A 41 10.48 -16.93 26.63
C ARG A 41 10.74 -15.58 25.96
N VAL A 42 9.77 -15.09 25.21
CA VAL A 42 9.72 -13.72 24.70
C VAL A 42 8.55 -13.00 25.40
N ILE A 43 8.77 -11.79 25.89
CA ILE A 43 7.73 -10.98 26.54
C ILE A 43 7.18 -9.99 25.53
N ILE A 44 5.87 -10.06 25.31
CA ILE A 44 5.17 -9.12 24.43
C ILE A 44 4.21 -8.25 25.23
N GLU A 45 3.87 -7.09 24.66
CA GLU A 45 2.87 -6.17 25.18
C GLU A 45 1.90 -5.82 24.06
N ILE A 46 0.60 -6.05 24.31
CA ILE A 46 -0.48 -5.77 23.36
C ILE A 46 -0.82 -4.28 23.43
N LEU A 47 -0.72 -3.57 22.30
CA LEU A 47 -0.88 -2.11 22.27
C LEU A 47 -2.30 -1.63 22.60
N ASP A 48 -3.32 -2.42 22.25
CA ASP A 48 -4.73 -2.04 22.50
C ASP A 48 -5.16 -2.20 23.97
N SER A 49 -4.42 -2.96 24.78
CA SER A 49 -4.83 -3.34 26.13
C SER A 49 -3.78 -3.09 27.22
N ASP A 50 -2.55 -2.71 26.83
CA ASP A 50 -1.36 -2.68 27.70
C ASP A 50 -1.13 -4.01 28.45
N ASP A 51 -1.73 -5.11 27.97
CA ASP A 51 -1.58 -6.43 28.57
C ASP A 51 -0.26 -7.05 28.13
N SER A 52 0.59 -7.37 29.11
CA SER A 52 1.84 -8.08 28.87
C SER A 52 1.66 -9.59 29.03
N GLN A 53 2.12 -10.36 28.05
CA GLN A 53 2.05 -11.82 28.05
C GLN A 53 3.39 -12.48 27.68
N PRO A 54 3.81 -13.54 28.41
CA PRO A 54 5.01 -14.29 28.08
C PRO A 54 4.73 -15.40 27.07
N LEU A 55 5.44 -15.37 25.93
CA LEU A 55 5.45 -16.44 24.93
C LEU A 55 6.53 -17.46 25.27
N GLN A 56 6.13 -18.70 25.56
CA GLN A 56 7.02 -19.74 26.09
C GLN A 56 7.77 -20.50 24.97
N ARG A 57 9.08 -20.73 25.17
CA ARG A 57 9.92 -21.51 24.23
C ARG A 57 9.34 -22.87 23.85
N ASP A 58 8.74 -23.59 24.79
CA ASP A 58 8.17 -24.93 24.53
C ASP A 58 6.98 -24.88 23.54
N GLN A 59 6.27 -23.77 23.49
CA GLN A 59 5.18 -23.56 22.53
C GLN A 59 5.73 -23.24 21.14
N PHE A 60 6.82 -22.47 21.04
CA PHE A 60 7.56 -22.30 19.79
C PHE A 60 8.10 -23.64 19.28
N GLU A 61 8.62 -24.50 20.15
CA GLU A 61 9.08 -25.84 19.74
C GLU A 61 7.94 -26.69 19.19
N THR A 62 6.78 -26.59 19.82
CA THR A 62 5.59 -27.31 19.38
C THR A 62 5.12 -26.81 18.01
N LEU A 63 5.08 -25.49 17.81
CA LEU A 63 4.70 -24.89 16.53
C LEU A 63 5.70 -25.23 15.42
N TYR A 64 7.00 -25.11 15.72
CA TYR A 64 8.09 -25.48 14.81
C TYR A 64 7.94 -26.91 14.30
N ARG A 65 7.74 -27.88 15.20
CA ARG A 65 7.55 -29.29 14.81
C ARG A 65 6.30 -29.49 13.96
N ARG A 66 5.21 -28.78 14.25
CA ARG A 66 3.97 -28.86 13.45
C ARG A 66 4.13 -28.33 12.03
N VAL A 67 4.90 -27.26 11.85
CA VAL A 67 5.23 -26.73 10.51
C VAL A 67 6.07 -27.75 9.73
N GLN A 68 7.05 -28.38 10.38
CA GLN A 68 7.89 -29.42 9.76
C GLN A 68 7.14 -30.70 9.38
N ASP A 69 6.21 -31.12 10.23
CA ASP A 69 5.42 -32.33 10.00
C ASP A 69 4.34 -32.09 8.91
N ALA A 70 4.01 -30.84 8.60
CA ALA A 70 3.00 -30.48 7.61
C ALA A 70 3.59 -30.44 6.19
N SER A 71 3.12 -31.34 5.33
CA SER A 71 3.51 -31.38 3.91
C SER A 71 2.86 -30.22 3.14
N GLY A 72 3.50 -29.06 3.16
CA GLY A 72 3.05 -27.85 2.44
C GLY A 72 2.65 -26.66 3.32
N GLY A 73 3.05 -26.63 4.59
CA GLY A 73 2.74 -25.53 5.51
C GLY A 73 1.67 -25.83 6.54
N PHE A 74 1.67 -25.07 7.63
CA PHE A 74 0.73 -25.20 8.74
C PHE A 74 -0.43 -24.19 8.58
N GLU A 75 -1.66 -24.70 8.48
CA GLU A 75 -2.88 -23.86 8.45
C GLU A 75 -3.03 -23.04 9.73
N LEU A 76 -3.03 -21.71 9.59
CA LEU A 76 -3.13 -20.78 10.72
C LEU A 76 -4.45 -20.95 11.48
N ASP A 77 -5.56 -21.24 10.79
CA ASP A 77 -6.88 -21.53 11.41
C ASP A 77 -6.89 -22.68 12.43
N ARG A 78 -5.83 -23.50 12.45
CA ARG A 78 -5.65 -24.57 13.44
C ARG A 78 -4.91 -24.13 14.70
N LEU A 79 -4.47 -22.88 14.77
CA LEU A 79 -3.88 -22.31 15.97
C LEU A 79 -4.93 -22.21 17.08
N PRO A 80 -4.56 -22.55 18.33
CA PRO A 80 -5.29 -22.11 19.49
C PRO A 80 -5.46 -20.58 19.49
N PRO A 81 -6.56 -20.02 20.05
CA PRO A 81 -6.79 -18.57 20.07
C PRO A 81 -5.68 -17.75 20.75
N ASP A 82 -4.96 -18.35 21.70
CA ASP A 82 -3.83 -17.77 22.43
C ASP A 82 -2.46 -18.02 21.75
N ALA A 83 -2.44 -18.76 20.64
CA ALA A 83 -1.23 -19.12 19.92
C ALA A 83 -0.91 -18.18 18.74
N ASP A 84 -1.79 -17.23 18.45
CA ASP A 84 -1.64 -16.31 17.31
C ASP A 84 -0.35 -15.47 17.37
N PRO A 85 0.07 -14.92 18.53
CA PRO A 85 1.36 -14.21 18.62
C PRO A 85 2.58 -15.09 18.36
N TYR A 86 2.49 -16.40 18.57
CA TYR A 86 3.60 -17.30 18.30
C TYR A 86 3.88 -17.43 16.80
N ALA A 87 2.84 -17.38 15.96
CA ALA A 87 3.01 -17.40 14.51
C ALA A 87 3.68 -16.10 14.02
N ALA A 88 3.23 -14.95 14.52
CA ALA A 88 3.82 -13.65 14.19
C ALA A 88 5.27 -13.51 14.66
N VAL A 89 5.61 -13.99 15.86
CA VAL A 89 7.00 -13.94 16.32
C VAL A 89 7.86 -14.93 15.53
N LEU A 90 7.33 -16.10 15.14
CA LEU A 90 8.13 -17.09 14.41
C LEU A 90 8.61 -16.58 13.04
N THR A 91 7.87 -15.67 12.38
CA THR A 91 8.30 -15.09 11.08
C THR A 91 9.49 -14.14 11.20
N LEU A 92 9.89 -13.73 12.41
CA LEU A 92 11.17 -13.06 12.61
C LEU A 92 12.34 -13.95 12.23
N HIS A 93 12.16 -15.27 12.33
CA HIS A 93 13.16 -16.22 11.89
C HIS A 93 13.18 -16.30 10.35
N PRO A 94 14.35 -16.11 9.69
CA PRO A 94 14.44 -15.97 8.22
C PRO A 94 13.92 -17.16 7.40
N GLN A 95 13.75 -18.31 8.02
CA GLN A 95 13.24 -19.53 7.38
C GLN A 95 11.73 -19.71 7.51
N PHE A 96 11.02 -18.79 8.16
CA PHE A 96 9.57 -18.89 8.34
C PHE A 96 8.88 -17.69 7.72
N GLU A 97 7.83 -17.98 6.97
CA GLU A 97 7.00 -16.98 6.31
C GLU A 97 5.53 -17.36 6.45
N ILE A 98 4.67 -16.34 6.52
CA ILE A 98 3.23 -16.52 6.42
C ILE A 98 2.84 -16.21 4.98
N ASP A 99 2.28 -17.21 4.31
CA ASP A 99 1.58 -17.02 3.04
C ASP A 99 0.18 -16.52 3.37
N GLU A 100 -0.03 -15.20 3.27
CA GLU A 100 -1.32 -14.54 3.55
C GLU A 100 -2.42 -14.98 2.57
N ASP A 101 -2.07 -15.30 1.32
CA ASP A 101 -3.02 -15.74 0.30
C ASP A 101 -3.55 -17.15 0.60
N ALA A 102 -2.69 -18.04 1.11
CA ALA A 102 -3.04 -19.41 1.45
C ALA A 102 -3.41 -19.61 2.93
N GLY A 103 -3.18 -18.62 3.81
CA GLY A 103 -3.46 -18.70 5.24
C GLY A 103 -2.60 -19.74 5.97
N ILE A 104 -1.37 -19.95 5.51
CA ILE A 104 -0.46 -20.98 6.02
C ILE A 104 0.88 -20.39 6.47
N LEU A 105 1.45 -21.00 7.51
CA LEU A 105 2.81 -20.77 7.97
C LEU A 105 3.73 -21.82 7.36
N VAL A 106 4.72 -21.40 6.59
CA VAL A 106 5.62 -22.29 5.82
C VAL A 106 7.07 -22.13 6.28
N GLU A 107 7.84 -23.22 6.24
CA GLU A 107 9.31 -23.18 6.37
C GLU A 107 9.90 -23.08 4.94
N THR A 108 10.65 -22.03 4.65
CA THR A 108 11.27 -21.74 3.35
C THR A 108 12.78 -22.00 3.38
N ASP A 109 13.29 -22.65 2.32
CA ASP A 109 14.73 -22.95 2.16
C ASP A 109 15.57 -21.71 1.75
N THR A 110 14.92 -20.59 1.47
CA THR A 110 15.54 -19.32 1.08
C THR A 110 15.25 -18.31 2.17
N PRO A 111 16.22 -17.52 2.68
CA PRO A 111 15.94 -16.50 3.68
C PRO A 111 14.88 -15.55 3.14
N ALA A 112 13.67 -15.63 3.69
CA ALA A 112 12.62 -14.67 3.40
C ALA A 112 13.02 -13.34 4.04
N ALA A 113 12.82 -12.24 3.31
CA ALA A 113 12.92 -10.91 3.89
C ALA A 113 11.83 -10.82 4.97
N THR A 114 12.24 -10.88 6.23
CA THR A 114 11.35 -10.73 7.38
C THR A 114 10.46 -9.50 7.16
N GLN A 115 9.14 -9.67 7.34
CA GLN A 115 8.20 -8.57 7.43
C GLN A 115 8.41 -7.80 8.74
N VAL A 116 9.54 -7.09 8.84
CA VAL A 116 9.76 -6.03 9.83
C VAL A 116 9.40 -4.72 9.13
N ILE A 117 8.49 -3.95 9.74
CA ILE A 117 7.99 -2.69 9.15
C ILE A 117 9.04 -1.56 9.23
N ASP A 118 10.16 -1.73 9.93
CA ASP A 118 11.35 -0.87 9.81
C ASP A 118 12.62 -1.54 10.37
N GLU A 119 13.60 -1.82 9.50
CA GLU A 119 15.08 -1.74 9.69
C GLU A 119 15.74 -2.37 8.43
N ALA A 120 16.78 -1.85 7.77
CA ALA A 120 17.80 -0.84 8.08
C ALA A 120 18.27 -0.17 6.75
N PRO A 121 19.23 0.77 6.75
CA PRO A 121 19.59 1.53 5.54
C PRO A 121 20.16 0.58 4.51
N ALA A 122 19.69 0.72 3.28
CA ALA A 122 20.17 -0.07 2.16
C ALA A 122 21.70 0.01 2.12
N GLU A 123 22.37 -1.16 2.09
CA GLU A 123 23.62 -1.23 1.34
C GLU A 123 23.37 -0.51 0.00
N THR A 124 24.32 0.29 -0.46
CA THR A 124 24.25 1.09 -1.69
C THR A 124 24.10 0.22 -2.93
N ASP A 125 22.96 -0.45 -3.05
CA ASP A 125 22.39 -0.88 -4.30
C ASP A 125 21.97 0.40 -5.00
N ASP A 126 22.51 0.64 -6.20
CA ASP A 126 22.20 1.82 -6.98
C ASP A 126 20.67 1.97 -7.05
N ARG A 127 20.15 3.05 -6.44
CA ARG A 127 18.73 3.34 -6.38
C ARG A 127 18.14 3.19 -7.78
N THR A 128 17.32 2.16 -7.98
CA THR A 128 16.65 1.95 -9.26
C THR A 128 15.34 2.73 -9.25
N GLU A 129 15.24 3.74 -10.10
CA GLU A 129 14.03 4.55 -10.23
C GLU A 129 12.90 3.75 -10.90
N PRO A 130 11.65 3.84 -10.40
CA PRO A 130 10.50 3.26 -11.06
C PRO A 130 10.25 3.89 -12.44
N ASP A 131 10.08 3.06 -13.46
CA ASP A 131 9.71 3.50 -14.82
C ASP A 131 8.19 3.76 -14.92
N VAL A 132 7.70 4.75 -14.18
CA VAL A 132 6.32 5.23 -14.24
C VAL A 132 6.31 6.76 -14.32
N SER A 133 5.49 7.32 -15.22
CA SER A 133 5.50 8.78 -15.49
C SER A 133 5.26 9.63 -14.24
N VAL A 134 4.32 9.20 -13.39
CA VAL A 134 3.97 9.90 -12.14
C VAL A 134 5.16 10.04 -11.18
N TYR A 135 6.16 9.16 -11.25
CA TYR A 135 7.28 9.19 -10.33
C TYR A 135 8.16 10.43 -10.55
N ALA A 136 8.59 10.65 -11.80
CA ALA A 136 9.41 11.82 -12.14
C ALA A 136 8.64 13.13 -11.92
N ASP A 137 7.38 13.18 -12.35
CA ASP A 137 6.52 14.37 -12.20
C ASP A 137 6.26 14.70 -10.72
N ALA A 138 6.11 13.67 -9.86
CA ALA A 138 5.92 13.87 -8.43
C ALA A 138 7.18 14.43 -7.75
N LEU A 139 8.37 13.97 -8.14
CA LEU A 139 9.63 14.53 -7.62
C LEU A 139 9.79 16.00 -8.00
N LEU A 140 9.50 16.36 -9.25
CA LEU A 140 9.51 17.76 -9.69
C LEU A 140 8.48 18.61 -8.95
N LEU A 141 7.29 18.06 -8.69
CA LEU A 141 6.27 18.76 -7.91
C LEU A 141 6.71 18.98 -6.46
N ILE A 142 7.27 17.98 -5.79
CA ILE A 142 7.80 18.11 -4.42
C ILE A 142 8.85 19.23 -4.38
N ASP A 143 9.80 19.17 -5.30
CA ASP A 143 10.88 20.15 -5.47
C ASP A 143 10.35 21.58 -5.72
N ALA A 144 9.27 21.73 -6.49
CA ALA A 144 8.61 23.02 -6.69
C ALA A 144 7.88 23.52 -5.43
N LEU A 145 7.21 22.63 -4.69
CA LEU A 145 6.49 22.95 -3.46
C LEU A 145 7.44 23.30 -2.29
N GLU A 146 8.67 22.80 -2.30
CA GLU A 146 9.69 23.17 -1.31
C GLU A 146 10.26 24.56 -1.55
N ARG A 147 10.32 25.01 -2.82
CA ARG A 147 10.84 26.35 -3.17
C ARG A 147 9.80 27.45 -3.10
N HIS A 148 8.52 27.12 -3.25
CA HIS A 148 7.44 28.09 -3.32
C HIS A 148 6.35 27.74 -2.31
N ASP A 149 5.89 28.70 -1.52
CA ASP A 149 4.78 28.48 -0.59
C ASP A 149 3.43 28.42 -1.34
N PRO A 150 2.83 27.23 -1.50
CA PRO A 150 1.56 27.09 -2.23
C PRO A 150 0.37 27.65 -1.44
N THR A 151 0.54 27.96 -0.15
CA THR A 151 -0.53 28.50 0.70
C THR A 151 -0.71 30.01 0.54
N SER A 152 0.25 30.68 -0.10
CA SER A 152 0.27 32.12 -0.33
C SER A 152 0.14 32.49 -1.81
N MET A 153 -0.85 31.92 -2.50
CA MET A 153 -1.02 32.04 -3.97
C MET A 153 -1.05 33.48 -4.49
N ASP A 154 -1.60 34.42 -3.72
CA ASP A 154 -1.70 35.84 -4.09
C ASP A 154 -0.32 36.54 -4.17
N THR A 155 0.71 35.91 -3.60
CA THR A 155 2.08 36.45 -3.54
C THR A 155 2.98 35.87 -4.64
N LEU A 156 2.53 34.79 -5.30
CA LEU A 156 3.27 34.13 -6.36
C LEU A 156 3.09 34.88 -7.68
N ASP A 157 4.15 34.95 -8.48
CA ASP A 157 4.05 35.47 -9.83
C ASP A 157 3.34 34.47 -10.77
N THR A 158 2.88 34.99 -11.91
CA THR A 158 2.14 34.19 -12.90
C THR A 158 2.96 33.02 -13.46
N GLU A 159 4.28 33.17 -13.57
CA GLU A 159 5.15 32.11 -14.10
C GLU A 159 5.17 30.92 -13.14
N THR A 160 5.40 31.19 -11.85
CA THR A 160 5.33 30.20 -10.77
C THR A 160 3.97 29.51 -10.71
N LEU A 161 2.87 30.26 -10.87
CA LEU A 161 1.52 29.69 -10.88
C LEU A 161 1.28 28.77 -12.08
N ILE A 162 1.82 29.10 -13.26
CA ILE A 162 1.74 28.26 -14.46
C ILE A 162 2.53 26.96 -14.25
N ASP A 163 3.72 27.05 -13.67
CA ASP A 163 4.58 25.89 -13.42
C ASP A 163 3.92 24.92 -12.42
N LEU A 164 3.45 25.44 -11.28
CA LEU A 164 2.72 24.64 -10.28
C LEU A 164 1.46 24.01 -10.87
N TYR A 165 0.68 24.75 -11.65
CA TYR A 165 -0.52 24.21 -12.31
C TYR A 165 -0.18 23.08 -13.28
N THR A 166 0.89 23.23 -14.06
CA THR A 166 1.31 22.23 -15.06
C THR A 166 1.76 20.95 -14.36
N LEU A 167 2.66 21.06 -13.37
CA LEU A 167 3.14 19.90 -12.60
C LEU A 167 2.00 19.17 -11.88
N LEU A 168 1.06 19.90 -11.26
CA LEU A 168 -0.11 19.31 -10.62
C LEU A 168 -0.99 18.55 -11.63
N SER A 169 -1.17 19.10 -12.84
CA SER A 169 -1.93 18.45 -13.91
C SER A 169 -1.26 17.16 -14.40
N ASP A 170 0.07 17.17 -14.55
CA ASP A 170 0.84 16.01 -15.00
C ASP A 170 0.83 14.90 -13.93
N VAL A 171 1.09 15.24 -12.67
CA VAL A 171 0.95 14.30 -11.53
C VAL A 171 -0.47 13.74 -11.44
N GLN A 172 -1.50 14.58 -11.56
CA GLN A 172 -2.90 14.12 -11.52
C GLN A 172 -3.17 13.10 -12.63
N ARG A 173 -2.73 13.38 -13.85
CA ARG A 173 -2.93 12.51 -15.00
C ARG A 173 -2.17 11.19 -14.84
N GLY A 174 -0.87 11.26 -14.55
CA GLY A 174 -0.02 10.08 -14.34
C GLY A 174 -0.52 9.19 -13.20
N ALA A 175 -0.88 9.79 -12.06
CA ALA A 175 -1.46 9.07 -10.93
C ALA A 175 -2.78 8.41 -11.31
N ASN A 176 -3.64 9.11 -12.06
CA ASN A 176 -4.91 8.54 -12.49
C ASN A 176 -4.73 7.40 -13.50
N ASP A 177 -3.75 7.47 -14.40
CA ASP A 177 -3.50 6.42 -15.38
C ASP A 177 -2.96 5.16 -14.70
N LEU A 178 -1.94 5.30 -13.84
CA LEU A 178 -1.43 4.19 -13.02
C LEU A 178 -2.52 3.58 -12.12
N ARG A 179 -3.36 4.43 -11.51
CA ARG A 179 -4.49 3.97 -10.68
C ARG A 179 -5.49 3.13 -11.49
N LYS A 180 -5.71 3.43 -12.77
CA LYS A 180 -6.60 2.63 -13.63
C LYS A 180 -6.00 1.25 -13.92
N ASP A 181 -4.71 1.19 -14.28
CA ASP A 181 -4.01 -0.07 -14.53
C ASP A 181 -4.01 -0.99 -13.30
N ILE A 182 -3.80 -0.40 -12.11
CA ILE A 182 -3.92 -1.11 -10.83
C ILE A 182 -5.36 -1.56 -10.59
N ALA A 183 -6.36 -0.69 -10.83
CA ALA A 183 -7.76 -1.04 -10.65
C ALA A 183 -8.22 -2.18 -11.56
N ASP A 184 -7.75 -2.20 -12.81
CA ASP A 184 -8.02 -3.28 -13.77
C ASP A 184 -7.40 -4.59 -13.27
N SER A 185 -6.18 -4.55 -12.74
CA SER A 185 -5.54 -5.72 -12.12
C SER A 185 -6.27 -6.21 -10.86
N LEU A 186 -6.83 -5.28 -10.05
CA LEU A 186 -7.60 -5.61 -8.86
C LEU A 186 -8.98 -6.20 -9.20
N LEU A 187 -9.59 -5.84 -10.32
CA LEU A 187 -10.86 -6.43 -10.78
C LEU A 187 -10.74 -7.94 -11.01
N ASP A 188 -9.56 -8.39 -11.44
CA ASP A 188 -9.27 -9.81 -11.65
C ASP A 188 -9.00 -10.57 -10.34
N ARG A 189 -8.68 -9.86 -9.25
CA ARG A 189 -8.30 -10.46 -7.94
C ARG A 189 -9.40 -10.37 -6.89
N VAL A 190 -10.19 -9.30 -6.91
CA VAL A 190 -11.28 -9.08 -5.94
C VAL A 190 -12.57 -9.67 -6.51
N HIS A 191 -13.08 -10.74 -5.91
CA HIS A 191 -14.21 -11.51 -6.44
C HIS A 191 -15.52 -11.35 -5.67
N HIS A 192 -15.48 -10.72 -4.49
CA HIS A 192 -16.64 -10.59 -3.61
C HIS A 192 -17.01 -9.12 -3.39
N ASP A 193 -18.28 -8.86 -3.12
CA ASP A 193 -18.78 -7.53 -2.75
C ASP A 193 -18.40 -7.15 -1.30
N GLN A 194 -17.29 -7.65 -0.77
CA GLN A 194 -16.76 -7.28 0.54
C GLN A 194 -15.47 -6.47 0.37
N PRO A 195 -15.20 -5.45 1.23
CA PRO A 195 -13.94 -4.73 1.20
C PRO A 195 -12.75 -5.65 1.48
N VAL A 196 -11.68 -5.50 0.68
CA VAL A 196 -10.37 -6.10 0.90
C VAL A 196 -9.46 -5.01 1.47
N HIS A 197 -8.86 -5.27 2.63
CA HIS A 197 -8.05 -4.32 3.37
C HIS A 197 -6.56 -4.49 3.06
N ALA A 198 -5.82 -3.39 3.07
CA ALA A 198 -4.37 -3.31 2.94
C ALA A 198 -3.84 -2.17 3.82
N GLN A 199 -2.51 -1.99 3.85
CA GLN A 199 -1.82 -1.05 4.74
C GLN A 199 -2.43 0.38 4.76
N TYR A 200 -2.81 0.93 3.61
CA TYR A 200 -3.25 2.33 3.51
C TYR A 200 -4.76 2.51 3.33
N GLY A 201 -5.54 1.43 3.45
CA GLY A 201 -7.00 1.46 3.29
C GLY A 201 -7.56 0.20 2.64
N SER A 202 -8.79 0.30 2.12
CA SER A 202 -9.50 -0.85 1.54
C SER A 202 -10.15 -0.54 0.20
N VAL A 203 -10.34 -1.58 -0.59
CA VAL A 203 -11.02 -1.53 -1.89
C VAL A 203 -12.11 -2.58 -1.97
N GLN A 204 -13.15 -2.29 -2.73
CA GLN A 204 -14.30 -3.17 -2.91
C GLN A 204 -14.65 -3.22 -4.40
N ARG A 205 -14.91 -4.42 -4.91
CA ARG A 205 -15.50 -4.59 -6.23
C ARG A 205 -16.99 -4.22 -6.16
N THR A 206 -17.45 -3.47 -7.14
CA THR A 206 -18.85 -3.08 -7.27
C THR A 206 -19.23 -3.12 -8.75
N SER A 207 -20.49 -3.41 -9.06
CA SER A 207 -21.00 -3.31 -10.42
C SER A 207 -21.87 -2.08 -10.59
N ARG A 208 -21.76 -1.47 -11.76
CA ARG A 208 -22.69 -0.46 -12.25
C ARG A 208 -23.45 -1.07 -13.41
N ARG A 209 -24.77 -1.14 -13.26
CA ARG A 209 -25.69 -1.48 -14.34
C ARG A 209 -26.23 -0.20 -14.97
N SER A 210 -26.13 -0.09 -16.28
CA SER A 210 -26.76 0.95 -17.10
C SER A 210 -27.75 0.27 -18.05
N LYS A 211 -28.87 0.93 -18.33
CA LYS A 211 -29.82 0.48 -19.34
C LYS A 211 -30.13 1.63 -20.29
N SER A 212 -30.24 1.33 -21.59
CA SER A 212 -30.69 2.25 -22.63
C SER A 212 -31.68 1.52 -23.54
N LEU A 213 -32.72 2.21 -23.98
CA LEU A 213 -33.69 1.59 -24.90
C LEU A 213 -32.99 1.11 -26.17
N LYS A 214 -33.43 -0.05 -26.64
CA LYS A 214 -33.10 -0.53 -27.98
C LYS A 214 -33.73 0.36 -29.05
N ASP A 215 -33.38 0.13 -30.31
CA ASP A 215 -34.00 0.84 -31.43
C ASP A 215 -35.53 0.75 -31.36
N ASP A 216 -36.21 1.85 -31.64
CA ASP A 216 -37.68 1.94 -31.58
C ASP A 216 -38.36 0.80 -32.33
N THR A 217 -37.80 0.34 -33.44
CA THR A 217 -38.35 -0.79 -34.23
C THR A 217 -38.31 -2.10 -33.46
N GLU A 218 -37.21 -2.37 -32.75
CA GLU A 218 -37.05 -3.58 -31.93
C GLU A 218 -37.96 -3.53 -30.70
N VAL A 219 -38.04 -2.37 -30.05
CA VAL A 219 -38.91 -2.18 -28.89
C VAL A 219 -40.38 -2.34 -29.28
N LEU A 220 -40.80 -1.74 -30.39
CA LEU A 220 -42.18 -1.89 -30.88
C LEU A 220 -42.52 -3.33 -31.28
N ALA A 221 -41.58 -4.05 -31.89
CA ALA A 221 -41.77 -5.46 -32.23
C ALA A 221 -41.92 -6.33 -30.96
N ALA A 222 -41.08 -6.10 -29.94
CA ALA A 222 -41.19 -6.79 -28.66
C ALA A 222 -42.53 -6.49 -27.96
N LEU A 223 -42.98 -5.23 -27.95
CA LEU A 223 -44.29 -4.85 -27.44
C LEU A 223 -45.44 -5.54 -28.19
N GLU A 224 -45.36 -5.64 -29.53
CA GLU A 224 -46.36 -6.32 -30.36
C GLU A 224 -46.42 -7.82 -30.08
N ASP A 225 -45.27 -8.48 -29.95
CA ASP A 225 -45.17 -9.90 -29.58
C ASP A 225 -45.76 -10.19 -28.18
N ALA A 226 -45.72 -9.20 -27.28
CA ALA A 226 -46.34 -9.26 -25.96
C ALA A 226 -47.84 -8.88 -25.94
N GLY A 227 -48.43 -8.61 -27.11
CA GLY A 227 -49.85 -8.31 -27.26
C GLY A 227 -50.22 -6.82 -27.21
N ILE A 228 -49.24 -5.91 -27.26
CA ILE A 228 -49.46 -4.47 -27.39
C ILE A 228 -49.38 -4.09 -28.87
N ASP A 229 -50.55 -3.90 -29.48
CA ASP A 229 -50.69 -3.56 -30.89
C ASP A 229 -49.94 -2.25 -31.24
N ARG A 230 -49.02 -2.31 -32.21
CA ARG A 230 -48.12 -1.20 -32.58
C ARG A 230 -48.88 0.08 -32.97
N ASP A 231 -50.09 -0.08 -33.53
CA ASP A 231 -50.92 1.03 -33.98
C ASP A 231 -51.47 1.86 -32.79
N ARG A 232 -51.35 1.35 -31.56
CA ARG A 232 -51.72 2.03 -30.31
C ARG A 232 -50.55 2.74 -29.63
N VAL A 233 -49.32 2.55 -30.11
CA VAL A 233 -48.11 3.16 -29.54
C VAL A 233 -47.72 4.39 -30.38
N LEU A 234 -47.78 5.58 -29.78
CA LEU A 234 -47.50 6.84 -30.46
C LEU A 234 -46.01 7.24 -30.45
N GLY A 235 -45.20 6.54 -29.66
CA GLY A 235 -43.76 6.75 -29.51
C GLY A 235 -43.19 5.85 -28.43
N VAL A 236 -41.89 5.58 -28.51
CA VAL A 236 -41.15 4.78 -27.52
C VAL A 236 -40.52 5.73 -26.51
N ASP A 237 -40.85 5.54 -25.23
CA ASP A 237 -40.37 6.37 -24.13
C ASP A 237 -39.95 5.45 -22.96
N PRO A 238 -38.80 5.70 -22.30
CA PRO A 238 -38.29 4.80 -21.26
C PRO A 238 -39.28 4.60 -20.11
N ASP A 239 -39.92 5.66 -19.64
CA ASP A 239 -40.85 5.58 -18.51
C ASP A 239 -42.10 4.77 -18.90
N LYS A 240 -42.57 4.93 -20.15
CA LYS A 240 -43.72 4.18 -20.67
C LYS A 240 -43.42 2.72 -20.97
N VAL A 241 -42.19 2.41 -21.37
CA VAL A 241 -41.72 1.03 -21.58
C VAL A 241 -41.56 0.32 -20.24
N ASP A 242 -41.04 1.00 -19.21
CA ASP A 242 -40.99 0.46 -17.84
C ASP A 242 -42.41 0.17 -17.31
N ASP A 243 -43.37 1.09 -17.49
CA ASP A 243 -44.78 0.85 -17.16
C ASP A 243 -45.36 -0.39 -17.89
N ALA A 244 -44.93 -0.65 -19.13
CA ALA A 244 -45.39 -1.79 -19.92
C ALA A 244 -44.77 -3.11 -19.43
N LEU A 245 -43.49 -3.11 -19.03
CA LEU A 245 -42.81 -4.26 -18.45
C LEU A 245 -43.50 -4.74 -17.16
N ASP A 246 -44.06 -3.82 -16.37
CA ASP A 246 -44.77 -4.16 -15.12
C ASP A 246 -46.09 -4.93 -15.33
N VAL A 247 -46.70 -4.82 -16.52
CA VAL A 247 -48.04 -5.37 -16.82
C VAL A 247 -48.04 -6.39 -17.95
N THR A 248 -46.87 -6.69 -18.52
CA THR A 248 -46.68 -7.68 -19.59
C THR A 248 -45.68 -8.75 -19.16
N ASP A 249 -45.59 -9.83 -19.94
CA ASP A 249 -44.59 -10.89 -19.73
C ASP A 249 -43.25 -10.58 -20.42
N LEU A 250 -43.01 -9.31 -20.79
CA LEU A 250 -41.75 -8.88 -21.42
C LEU A 250 -40.61 -8.83 -20.40
N HIS A 251 -39.44 -9.27 -20.82
CA HIS A 251 -38.23 -9.05 -20.05
C HIS A 251 -37.58 -7.71 -20.42
N GLU A 252 -36.91 -7.11 -19.44
CA GLU A 252 -36.16 -5.86 -19.64
C GLU A 252 -35.12 -5.97 -20.75
N GLN A 253 -34.53 -7.16 -20.95
CA GLN A 253 -33.59 -7.46 -22.03
C GLN A 253 -34.22 -7.46 -23.43
N ASP A 254 -35.54 -7.56 -23.55
CA ASP A 254 -36.23 -7.56 -24.83
C ASP A 254 -36.32 -6.13 -25.41
N VAL A 255 -36.33 -5.12 -24.53
CA VAL A 255 -36.56 -3.70 -24.88
C VAL A 255 -35.40 -2.77 -24.51
N TYR A 256 -34.52 -3.18 -23.60
CA TYR A 256 -33.32 -2.42 -23.22
C TYR A 256 -32.04 -3.16 -23.58
N ASP A 257 -31.06 -2.39 -24.05
CA ASP A 257 -29.65 -2.75 -24.00
C ASP A 257 -29.14 -2.50 -22.58
N ILE A 258 -28.73 -3.58 -21.92
CA ILE A 258 -28.25 -3.57 -20.53
C ILE A 258 -26.74 -3.80 -20.53
N ASP A 259 -26.01 -2.80 -20.06
CA ASP A 259 -24.56 -2.87 -19.84
C ASP A 259 -24.29 -3.00 -18.35
N GLU A 260 -23.57 -4.04 -17.95
CA GLU A 260 -23.05 -4.18 -16.59
C GLU A 260 -21.52 -4.06 -16.62
N ARG A 261 -20.99 -3.13 -15.83
CA ARG A 261 -19.54 -2.90 -15.71
C ARG A 261 -19.13 -3.01 -14.26
N ALA A 262 -18.21 -3.93 -13.98
CA ALA A 262 -17.54 -3.99 -12.70
C ALA A 262 -16.46 -2.91 -12.62
N TYR A 263 -16.31 -2.30 -11.45
CA TYR A 263 -15.23 -1.36 -11.15
C TYR A 263 -14.77 -1.55 -9.71
N VAL A 264 -13.50 -1.25 -9.45
CA VAL A 264 -12.96 -1.21 -8.10
C VAL A 264 -13.21 0.17 -7.54
N ARG A 265 -13.78 0.20 -6.33
CA ARG A 265 -14.02 1.41 -5.57
C ARG A 265 -13.19 1.36 -4.29
N LYS A 266 -12.55 2.48 -3.98
CA LYS A 266 -11.96 2.73 -2.66
C LYS A 266 -13.06 2.73 -1.60
N ALA A 267 -12.96 1.84 -0.62
CA ALA A 267 -13.92 1.68 0.47
C ALA A 267 -13.53 2.54 1.67
N ASP A 268 -12.29 2.46 2.12
CA ASP A 268 -11.79 3.20 3.29
C ASP A 268 -10.33 3.65 3.15
N VAL A 269 -9.87 4.52 4.05
CA VAL A 269 -8.48 4.97 4.19
C VAL A 269 -8.02 4.83 5.62
N ASP A 270 -6.83 4.27 5.79
CA ASP A 270 -6.12 4.36 7.05
C ASP A 270 -5.20 5.60 7.03
N GLU A 271 -5.69 6.73 7.58
CA GLU A 271 -4.91 7.98 7.62
C GLU A 271 -3.84 7.95 8.72
N ASP A 272 -4.07 7.22 9.82
CA ASP A 272 -3.12 7.14 10.95
C ASP A 272 -1.86 6.36 10.54
N VAL A 273 -2.02 5.26 9.80
CA VAL A 273 -0.89 4.51 9.23
C VAL A 273 -0.11 5.37 8.23
N LYS A 274 -0.80 6.15 7.39
CA LYS A 274 -0.13 7.06 6.45
C LYS A 274 0.66 8.15 7.15
N GLU A 275 0.09 8.77 8.18
CA GLU A 275 0.75 9.82 8.94
C GLU A 275 2.00 9.26 9.63
N THR A 276 1.87 8.11 10.29
CA THR A 276 2.97 7.43 10.97
C THR A 276 4.09 7.07 9.99
N ARG A 277 3.75 6.46 8.83
CA ARG A 277 4.75 6.11 7.82
C ARG A 277 5.42 7.33 7.21
N LEU A 278 4.65 8.39 6.94
CA LEU A 278 5.18 9.65 6.42
C LEU A 278 6.13 10.30 7.43
N GLN A 279 5.79 10.29 8.72
CA GLN A 279 6.65 10.82 9.76
C GLN A 279 7.97 10.05 9.83
N GLY A 280 7.93 8.71 9.81
CA GLY A 280 9.15 7.89 9.78
C GLY A 280 10.01 8.10 8.52
N LEU A 281 9.41 8.40 7.37
CA LEU A 281 10.15 8.77 6.15
C LEU A 281 10.83 10.15 6.30
N LYS A 282 10.14 11.12 6.91
CA LYS A 282 10.71 12.45 7.20
C LYS A 282 11.86 12.36 8.18
N ASP A 283 11.70 11.57 9.25
CA ASP A 283 12.74 11.40 10.27
C ASP A 283 14.00 10.77 9.67
N ARG A 284 13.84 9.80 8.77
CA ARG A 284 14.97 9.23 8.00
C ARG A 284 15.62 10.24 7.08
N LEU A 285 14.85 11.01 6.31
CA LEU A 285 15.40 12.04 5.42
C LEU A 285 16.19 13.09 6.22
N ALA A 286 15.65 13.55 7.34
CA ALA A 286 16.31 14.51 8.22
C ALA A 286 17.59 13.95 8.87
N ALA A 287 17.61 12.65 9.20
CA ALA A 287 18.81 12.00 9.72
C ALA A 287 19.93 11.96 8.66
N THR A 288 19.60 11.62 7.41
CA THR A 288 20.56 11.62 6.29
C THR A 288 21.04 13.02 5.93
N GLU A 289 20.16 14.03 5.95
CA GLU A 289 20.53 15.42 5.72
C GLU A 289 21.50 15.96 6.77
N ASN A 290 21.40 15.56 8.04
CA ASN A 290 22.33 16.09 9.05
C ASN A 290 23.73 15.47 8.97
N GLU A 291 23.86 14.15 8.76
CA GLU A 291 25.18 13.51 8.78
C GLU A 291 25.96 13.70 7.46
N GLU A 292 25.29 13.66 6.30
CA GLU A 292 25.95 13.85 5.01
C GLU A 292 26.02 15.33 4.60
N ALA A 293 25.00 16.15 4.90
CA ALA A 293 25.03 17.56 4.49
C ALA A 293 25.98 18.40 5.35
N ASP A 294 26.22 18.06 6.62
CA ASP A 294 27.25 18.74 7.41
C ASP A 294 28.64 18.42 6.85
N VAL A 295 28.91 17.17 6.48
CA VAL A 295 30.17 16.78 5.84
C VAL A 295 30.34 17.46 4.47
N LEU A 296 29.29 17.49 3.64
CA LEU A 296 29.31 18.16 2.34
C LEU A 296 29.45 19.68 2.47
N ARG A 297 28.86 20.31 3.50
CA ARG A 297 29.02 21.74 3.77
C ARG A 297 30.44 22.06 4.21
N ASP A 298 31.01 21.24 5.10
CA ASP A 298 32.41 21.36 5.52
C ASP A 298 33.36 21.18 4.32
N GLU A 299 33.09 20.21 3.43
CA GLU A 299 33.87 20.02 2.20
C GLU A 299 33.74 21.19 1.22
N ILE A 300 32.55 21.78 1.09
CA ILE A 300 32.33 22.96 0.26
C ILE A 300 33.05 24.17 0.86
N GLU A 301 32.98 24.38 2.17
CA GLU A 301 33.66 25.49 2.86
C GLU A 301 35.19 25.34 2.74
N ASP A 302 35.73 24.13 2.92
CA ASP A 302 37.15 23.81 2.68
C ASP A 302 37.56 24.06 1.22
N LEU A 303 36.68 23.75 0.26
CA LEU A 303 36.92 24.01 -1.16
C LEU A 303 36.85 25.50 -1.50
N GLU A 304 35.93 26.25 -0.89
CA GLU A 304 35.81 27.70 -1.04
C GLU A 304 37.03 28.41 -0.44
N ASP A 305 37.47 28.03 0.76
CA ASP A 305 38.68 28.54 1.41
C ASP A 305 39.94 28.22 0.57
N ARG A 306 40.00 27.02 -0.02
CA ARG A 306 41.08 26.62 -0.95
C ARG A 306 41.08 27.50 -2.20
N ILE A 307 39.91 27.80 -2.76
CA ILE A 307 39.76 28.67 -3.92
C ILE A 307 40.19 30.10 -3.56
N ASP A 308 39.80 30.61 -2.40
CA ASP A 308 40.20 31.93 -1.89
C ASP A 308 41.71 32.00 -1.62
N GLU A 309 42.32 30.96 -1.05
CA GLU A 309 43.78 30.87 -0.89
C GLU A 309 44.50 30.90 -2.26
N LEU A 310 43.99 30.15 -3.24
CA LEU A 310 44.56 30.09 -4.59
C LEU A 310 44.33 31.37 -5.41
N THR A 311 43.27 32.12 -5.13
CA THR A 311 42.91 33.34 -5.86
C THR A 311 43.39 34.63 -5.18
N SER A 312 43.69 34.59 -3.88
CA SER A 312 44.18 35.75 -3.09
C SER A 312 45.59 36.23 -3.49
N PHE A 313 46.36 35.46 -4.26
CA PHE A 313 47.66 35.87 -4.80
C PHE A 313 47.66 36.08 -6.32
N ARG A 314 46.91 37.09 -6.79
CA ARG A 314 47.26 37.87 -7.99
C ARG A 314 46.99 39.38 -7.80
N THR A 315 47.62 39.96 -6.80
CA THR A 315 48.02 41.38 -6.83
C THR A 315 49.49 41.51 -6.45
N GLY A 316 50.35 41.02 -7.33
CA GLY A 316 51.77 41.35 -7.36
C GLY A 316 52.05 42.46 -8.36
N SER A 317 51.52 43.67 -8.11
CA SER A 317 52.11 44.89 -8.64
C SER A 317 52.98 45.47 -7.54
N GLU A 318 54.28 45.18 -7.60
CA GLU A 318 55.41 46.04 -7.22
C GLU A 318 56.66 45.20 -6.93
N VAL A 319 57.49 44.97 -7.95
CA VAL A 319 58.95 44.99 -7.79
C VAL A 319 59.53 45.76 -8.98
N GLN A 320 59.86 47.01 -8.70
CA GLN A 320 60.90 47.90 -9.27
C GLN A 320 61.38 47.70 -10.71
#